data_AF-W4H9X4-F1
#
_entry.id   AF-W4H9X4-F1
#
_cell.length_a   1.000
_cell.length_b   1.000
_cell.length_c   1.000
_cell.angle_alpha   90.00
_cell.angle_beta   90.00
_cell.angle_gamma   90.00
#
_symmetry.space_group_name_H-M   'P 1'
#
loop_
_entity.id
_entity.type
_entity.pdbx_description
1 polymer ?
#
loop_
_entity_poly.entity_id
_entity_poly.type
_entity_poly.pdbx_seq_one_letter_code
_entity_poly.pdbx_strand_id
1 'polypeptide(L)' 'MGAVTKYPYPKHTWSPAGGWWNQPKNWKNRTAILTGVMVLLIVPMTVFSTKNKTTYSHLPKAASDDE' A
#
# COMPACT_ATOMS: atom_id res chain seq x y z
N MET A 1 9.72 14.61 15.64
CA MET A 1 10.57 13.40 15.53
C MET A 1 12.00 13.85 15.23
N GLY A 2 12.92 13.65 16.17
CA GLY A 2 14.32 14.04 16.02
C GLY A 2 15.02 14.17 17.38
N ALA A 3 15.34 13.03 18.00
CA ALA A 3 16.01 12.94 19.31
C ALA A 3 17.55 12.97 19.21
N VAL A 4 18.10 13.28 18.03
CA VAL A 4 19.54 13.25 17.76
C VAL A 4 19.99 14.58 17.16
N THR A 5 21.09 15.11 17.69
CA THR A 5 21.74 16.34 17.22
C THR A 5 22.15 16.17 15.75
N LYS A 6 21.76 17.10 14.87
CA LYS A 6 22.11 17.05 13.45
C LYS A 6 23.62 17.23 13.28
N TYR A 7 24.29 16.26 12.66
CA TYR A 7 25.70 16.34 12.27
C TYR A 7 25.87 16.88 10.84
N PRO A 8 27.03 17.45 10.48
CA PRO A 8 27.32 17.89 9.12
C PRO A 8 27.15 16.75 8.11
N TYR A 9 26.53 17.04 6.98
CA TYR A 9 26.28 16.08 5.90
C TYR A 9 26.47 16.75 4.53
N PRO A 10 26.77 15.96 3.47
CA PRO A 10 26.95 16.50 2.13
C PRO A 10 25.62 16.96 1.53
N LYS A 11 25.52 18.27 1.25
CA LYS A 11 24.26 18.94 0.83
C LYS A 11 23.84 18.65 -0.62
N HIS A 12 24.77 18.24 -1.47
CA HIS A 12 24.54 18.06 -2.91
C HIS A 12 24.44 16.59 -3.32
N THR A 13 24.07 15.71 -2.39
CA THR A 13 23.93 14.28 -2.67
C THR A 13 22.48 13.98 -3.02
N TRP A 14 22.25 13.35 -4.17
CA TRP A 14 20.93 12.86 -4.55
C TRP A 14 20.79 11.38 -4.18
N SER A 15 19.66 11.02 -3.58
CA SER A 15 19.27 9.64 -3.29
C SER A 15 17.76 9.51 -3.52
N PRO A 16 17.29 8.43 -4.17
CA PRO A 16 15.87 8.23 -4.41
C PRO A 16 15.05 8.09 -3.12
N ALA A 17 15.65 7.59 -2.04
CA ALA A 17 15.00 7.45 -0.73
C ALA A 17 15.07 8.73 0.13
N GLY A 18 15.78 9.77 -0.33
CA GLY A 18 16.11 10.96 0.44
C GLY A 18 17.48 10.91 1.10
N GLY A 19 17.93 12.07 1.58
CA GLY A 19 19.23 12.25 2.22
C GLY A 19 19.16 12.33 3.75
N TRP A 20 20.21 12.89 4.36
CA TRP A 20 20.30 13.07 5.80
C TRP A 20 19.27 14.07 6.33
N TRP A 21 18.56 13.68 7.39
CA TRP A 21 17.59 14.52 8.10
C TRP A 21 16.50 15.11 7.20
N ASN A 22 16.06 14.34 6.20
CA ASN A 22 15.15 14.83 5.19
C ASN A 22 13.77 15.11 5.79
N GLN A 23 13.38 16.38 5.84
CA GLN A 23 12.07 16.81 6.37
C GLN A 23 11.36 17.67 5.32
N PRO A 24 10.83 17.04 4.25
CA PRO A 24 10.18 17.78 3.17
C PRO A 24 8.94 18.50 3.71
N LYS A 25 8.83 19.80 3.41
CA LYS A 25 7.71 20.65 3.85
C LYS A 25 6.33 20.07 3.50
N ASN A 26 6.24 19.37 2.37
CA ASN A 26 5.00 18.83 1.82
C ASN A 26 4.87 17.31 1.99
N TRP A 27 5.49 16.71 3.02
CA TRP A 27 5.48 15.25 3.23
C TRP A 27 4.05 14.68 3.27
N LYS A 28 3.13 15.36 3.97
CA LYS A 28 1.74 14.90 4.14
C LYS A 28 1.03 14.74 2.80
N ASN A 29 1.12 15.76 1.94
CA ASN A 29 0.44 15.75 0.66
C ASN A 29 1.01 14.66 -0.27
N ARG A 30 2.33 14.53 -0.31
CA ARG A 30 2.99 13.50 -1.15
C ARG A 30 2.64 12.08 -0.68
N THR A 31 2.60 11.84 0.63
CA THR A 31 2.16 10.55 1.19
C THR A 31 0.67 10.30 0.91
N ALA A 32 -0.19 11.31 1.04
CA ALA A 32 -1.62 11.17 0.75
C ALA A 32 -1.87 10.77 -0.71
N ILE A 33 -1.16 11.41 -1.65
CA ILE A 33 -1.25 11.06 -3.09
C ILE A 33 -0.76 9.63 -3.32
N LEU A 34 0.38 9.24 -2.75
CA LEU A 34 0.93 7.90 -2.91
C LEU A 34 -0.06 6.83 -2.41
N THR A 35 -0.61 7.03 -1.21
CA THR A 35 -1.61 6.12 -0.64
C THR A 35 -2.87 6.07 -1.50
N GLY A 36 -3.34 7.22 -2.00
CA GLY A 36 -4.49 7.29 -2.90
C GLY A 36 -4.31 6.49 -4.18
N VAL A 37 -3.15 6.61 -4.83
CA VAL A 37 -2.81 5.81 -6.03
C VAL A 37 -2.76 4.32 -5.69
N MET A 38 -2.17 3.95 -4.55
CA MET A 38 -2.07 2.55 -4.15
C MET A 38 -3.45 1.90 -3.94
N VAL A 39 -4.36 2.60 -3.25
CA VAL A 39 -5.75 2.15 -3.05
C VAL A 39 -6.48 2.03 -4.39
N LEU A 40 -6.33 3.02 -5.27
CA LEU A 40 -6.95 3.03 -6.59
C LEU A 40 -6.54 1.82 -7.43
N LEU A 41 -5.31 1.31 -7.27
CA LEU A 41 -4.84 0.12 -8.00
C LEU A 41 -5.24 -1.19 -7.31
N ILE A 42 -5.14 -1.26 -5.98
CA ILE A 42 -5.38 -2.50 -5.23
C ILE A 42 -6.87 -2.85 -5.19
N VAL A 43 -7.76 -1.88 -5.01
CA VAL A 43 -9.21 -2.13 -4.91
C VAL A 43 -9.78 -2.78 -6.18
N PRO A 44 -9.59 -2.26 -7.40
CA PRO A 44 -10.11 -2.92 -8.60
C PRO A 44 -9.44 -4.27 -8.84
N MET A 45 -8.14 -4.42 -8.55
CA MET A 45 -7.44 -5.70 -8.69
C MET A 45 -8.02 -6.78 -7.78
N THR A 46 -8.31 -6.43 -6.52
CA THR A 46 -8.91 -7.37 -5.56
C THR A 46 -10.35 -7.70 -5.92
N VAL A 47 -11.15 -6.72 -6.35
CA VAL A 47 -12.53 -6.95 -6.83
C VAL A 47 -12.56 -7.81 -8.08
N PHE A 48 -11.64 -7.60 -9.03
CA PHE A 48 -11.52 -8.46 -10.21
C PHE A 48 -11.13 -9.88 -9.82
N SER A 49 -10.15 -10.03 -8.92
CA SER A 49 -9.70 -11.33 -8.42
C SER A 49 -10.81 -12.11 -7.71
N THR A 50 -11.61 -11.46 -6.86
CA THR A 50 -12.73 -12.13 -6.17
C THR A 50 -13.87 -12.51 -7.12
N LYS A 51 -14.16 -11.68 -8.12
CA LYS A 51 -15.19 -11.97 -9.15
C LYS A 51 -14.82 -13.15 -10.05
N ASN A 52 -13.54 -13.32 -10.37
CA ASN A 52 -13.07 -14.39 -11.26
C ASN A 52 -12.66 -15.67 -10.53
N LYS A 53 -12.92 -15.76 -9.22
CA LYS A 53 -12.57 -16.93 -8.42
C LYS A 53 -13.56 -18.06 -8.69
N THR A 54 -13.16 -19.03 -9.50
CA THR A 54 -13.90 -20.27 -9.73
C THR A 54 -13.65 -21.22 -8.57
N THR A 55 -14.63 -21.37 -7.68
CA THR A 55 -14.57 -22.33 -6.57
C THR A 55 -14.90 -23.72 -7.10
N TYR A 56 -13.89 -24.59 -7.21
CA TYR A 56 -14.12 -26.02 -7.42
C TYR A 56 -14.43 -26.67 -6.07
N SER A 57 -15.72 -26.82 -5.74
CA SER A 57 -16.14 -27.60 -4.57
C SER A 57 -16.02 -29.08 -4.91
N HIS A 58 -15.04 -29.76 -4.32
CA HIS A 58 -14.98 -31.23 -4.28
C HIS A 58 -15.93 -31.80 -3.21
N LEU A 59 -16.70 -30.95 -2.54
CA LEU A 59 -17.68 -31.34 -1.54
C LEU A 59 -19.01 -31.62 -2.25
N PRO A 60 -19.65 -32.79 -2.00
CA PRO A 60 -20.98 -33.06 -2.51
C PRO A 60 -21.97 -32.02 -1.95
N LYS A 61 -22.89 -31.53 -2.79
CA LYS A 61 -23.97 -30.63 -2.38
C LYS A 61 -24.78 -31.32 -1.27
N ALA A 62 -24.77 -30.75 -0.06
CA ALA A 62 -25.52 -31.30 1.06
C ALA A 62 -27.01 -31.35 0.71
N ALA A 63 -27.58 -32.55 0.73
CA ALA A 63 -29.00 -32.81 0.55
C ALA A 63 -29.71 -32.55 1.88
N SER A 64 -30.29 -31.36 2.06
CA SER A 64 -31.25 -31.08 3.12
C SER A 64 -31.87 -29.69 2.90
N ASP A 65 -32.81 -29.58 1.97
CA ASP A 65 -33.78 -28.49 1.88
C ASP A 65 -35.12 -29.06 1.35
N ASP A 66 -35.52 -30.24 1.87
CA ASP A 66 -36.83 -30.85 1.65
C ASP A 66 -37.42 -31.22 3.04
N GLU A 67 -37.92 -30.23 3.78
CA GLU A 67 -38.98 -30.39 4.79
C GLU A 67 -39.82 -29.11 4.90
#